data_AF-A0A9E5TJB0-F1
#
_entry.id   AF-A0A9E5TJB0-F1
#
_cell.length_a   1.000
_cell.length_b   1.000
_cell.length_c   1.000
_cell.angle_alpha   90.00
_cell.angle_beta   90.00
_cell.angle_gamma   90.00
#
_symmetry.space_group_name_H-M   'P 1'
#
loop_
_entity.id
_entity.type
_entity.pdbx_description
1 polymer ?
#
loop_
_entity_poly.entity_id
_entity_poly.type
_entity_poly.pdbx_seq_one_letter_code
_entity_poly.pdbx_strand_id
1 'polypeptide(L)' 'MAPQQEGPTDPQELEAFVDQFFAEQMEVSHSPGAVFVLVKDGEIFLAKGYGYADLENQRPF' A
#
# COMPACT_ATOMS: atom_id res chain seq x y z
N MET A 1 29.60 -5.93 2.51
CA MET A 1 28.23 -6.46 2.34
C MET A 1 27.32 -5.32 2.75
N ALA A 2 26.49 -4.78 1.85
CA ALA A 2 25.52 -3.75 2.26
C ALA A 2 24.60 -4.39 3.32
N PRO A 3 24.23 -3.68 4.40
CA PRO A 3 23.26 -4.21 5.34
C PRO A 3 22.01 -4.60 4.55
N GLN A 4 21.59 -5.85 4.69
CA GLN A 4 20.29 -6.30 4.20
C GLN A 4 19.28 -5.41 4.94
N GLN A 5 18.57 -4.55 4.22
CA GLN A 5 17.54 -3.74 4.83
C GLN A 5 16.52 -4.73 5.40
N GLU A 6 16.50 -4.84 6.73
CA GLU A 6 15.52 -5.63 7.44
C GLU A 6 14.16 -5.05 7.04
N GLY A 7 13.30 -5.90 6.48
CA GLY A 7 11.95 -5.48 6.11
C GLY A 7 11.20 -4.97 7.35
N PRO A 8 10.04 -4.31 7.17
CA PRO A 8 9.32 -3.69 8.25
C PRO A 8 9.12 -4.67 9.42
N THR A 9 9.53 -4.22 10.60
CA THR A 9 9.63 -5.02 11.82
C THR A 9 8.29 -5.14 12.57
N ASP A 10 7.32 -4.30 12.21
CA ASP A 10 5.96 -4.23 12.79
C ASP A 10 4.93 -3.78 11.72
N PRO A 11 3.63 -4.14 11.84
CA PRO A 11 2.58 -3.66 10.95
C PRO A 11 2.55 -2.15 10.69
N GLN A 12 2.86 -1.31 11.68
CA GLN A 12 2.84 0.15 11.53
C GLN A 12 3.94 0.64 10.59
N GLU A 13 5.12 0.04 10.66
CA GLU A 13 6.23 0.35 9.76
C GLU A 13 5.91 -0.08 8.32
N LEU A 14 5.32 -1.27 8.17
CA LEU A 14 4.85 -1.76 6.87
C LEU A 14 3.79 -0.83 6.29
N GLU A 15 2.80 -0.44 7.10
CA GLU A 15 1.75 0.47 6.67
C GLU A 15 2.32 1.80 6.18
N ALA A 16 3.20 2.43 6.96
CA ALA A 16 3.83 3.69 6.59
C ALA A 16 4.62 3.57 5.28
N PHE A 17 5.37 2.47 5.11
CA PHE A 17 6.09 2.19 3.86
C PHE A 17 5.14 2.06 2.66
N VAL A 18 4.08 1.28 2.79
CA VAL A 18 3.12 1.05 1.71
C VAL A 18 2.36 2.35 1.36
N ASP A 19 2.02 3.16 2.37
CA ASP A 19 1.38 4.46 2.18
C ASP A 19 2.28 5.42 1.38
N GLN A 20 3.57 5.50 1.72
CA GLN A 20 4.52 6.33 0.98
C GLN A 20 4.72 5.82 -0.45
N PHE A 21 4.90 4.50 -0.62
CA PHE A 21 5.10 3.89 -1.93
C PHE A 21 3.92 4.17 -2.88
N PHE A 22 2.67 3.98 -2.43
CA PHE A 22 1.51 4.22 -3.29
C PHE A 22 1.25 5.71 -3.52
N ALA A 23 1.56 6.60 -2.58
CA ALA A 23 1.50 8.04 -2.82
C ALA A 23 2.39 8.42 -4.01
N GLU A 24 3.66 8.03 -4.01
CA GLU A 24 4.61 8.35 -5.09
C GLU A 24 4.26 7.63 -6.40
N GLN A 25 3.97 6.33 -6.34
CA GLN A 25 3.76 5.52 -7.54
C GLN A 25 2.46 5.88 -8.26
N MET A 26 1.39 6.20 -7.53
CA MET A 26 0.12 6.61 -8.14
C MET A 26 0.22 7.95 -8.84
N GLU A 27 1.03 8.89 -8.31
CA GLU A 27 1.34 10.15 -8.98
C GLU A 27 2.10 9.90 -10.29
N VAL A 28 3.16 9.10 -10.27
CA VAL A 28 3.98 8.80 -11.47
C VAL A 28 3.17 8.05 -12.54
N SER A 29 2.33 7.10 -12.13
CA SER A 29 1.54 6.28 -13.05
C SER A 29 0.20 6.91 -13.46
N HIS A 30 -0.18 8.04 -12.89
CA HIS A 30 -1.52 8.63 -13.02
C HIS A 30 -2.65 7.62 -12.73
N SER A 31 -2.42 6.74 -11.76
CA SER A 31 -3.38 5.70 -11.37
C SER A 31 -4.47 6.32 -10.49
N PRO A 32 -5.78 6.17 -10.82
CA PRO A 32 -6.86 6.74 -10.03
C PRO A 32 -7.07 6.06 -8.67
N GLY A 33 -6.61 4.82 -8.53
CA GLY A 33 -6.71 4.04 -7.31
C GLY A 33 -5.85 2.78 -7.32
N ALA A 34 -5.61 2.20 -6.14
CA ALA A 34 -4.88 0.96 -5.96
C ALA A 34 -5.35 0.23 -4.69
N VAL A 35 -5.15 -1.09 -4.63
CA VAL A 35 -5.41 -1.91 -3.43
C VAL A 35 -4.18 -2.74 -3.10
N PHE A 36 -3.82 -2.77 -1.83
CA PHE A 36 -2.73 -3.57 -1.29
C PHE A 36 -3.26 -4.55 -0.25
N VAL A 37 -2.89 -5.84 -0.37
CA VAL A 37 -3.20 -6.87 0.62
C VAL A 37 -1.96 -7.70 0.88
N LEU A 38 -1.52 -7.75 2.15
CA LEU A 38 -0.50 -8.68 2.62
C LEU A 38 -1.16 -9.78 3.45
N VAL A 39 -0.93 -11.03 3.05
CA VAL A 39 -1.34 -12.22 3.80
C VAL A 39 -0.09 -12.88 4.37
N LYS A 40 -0.10 -13.14 5.67
CA LYS A 40 0.97 -13.81 6.40
C LYS A 40 0.38 -14.91 7.27
N ASP A 41 0.99 -16.10 7.24
CA ASP A 41 0.53 -17.27 8.01
C ASP A 41 -0.94 -17.66 7.77
N GLY A 42 -1.46 -17.34 6.57
CA GLY A 42 -2.85 -17.60 6.18
C GLY A 42 -3.85 -16.54 6.65
N GLU A 43 -3.40 -15.49 7.32
CA GLU A 43 -4.23 -14.39 7.82
C GLU A 43 -3.90 -13.07 7.12
N ILE A 44 -4.89 -12.18 6.99
CA ILE A 44 -4.66 -10.84 6.44
C ILE A 44 -3.90 -10.03 7.48
N PHE A 45 -2.67 -9.65 7.13
CA PHE A 45 -1.80 -8.85 7.97
C PHE A 45 -1.99 -7.35 7.72
N LEU A 46 -2.25 -6.97 6.47
CA LEU A 46 -2.59 -5.60 6.08
C LEU A 46 -3.48 -5.62 4.84
N ALA A 47 -4.53 -4.78 4.82
CA ALA A 47 -5.35 -4.53 3.65
C ALA A 47 -5.69 -3.04 3.57
N LYS A 48 -5.32 -2.37 2.48
CA LYS A 48 -5.57 -0.94 2.27
C LYS A 48 -5.96 -0.64 0.83
N GLY A 49 -6.85 0.34 0.68
CA GLY A 49 -7.19 0.95 -0.60
C GLY A 49 -6.68 2.38 -0.65
N TYR A 50 -6.27 2.80 -1.84
CA TYR A 50 -5.74 4.13 -2.14
C TYR A 50 -6.52 4.73 -3.31
N GLY A 51 -6.82 6.03 -3.23
CA GLY A 51 -7.58 6.72 -4.27
C GLY A 51 -9.02 6.22 -4.40
N TYR A 52 -9.51 6.13 -5.64
CA TYR A 52 -10.91 5.87 -5.93
C TYR A 52 -11.17 4.42 -6.30
N ALA A 53 -12.18 3.83 -5.66
CA ALA A 53 -12.81 2.58 -6.08
C ALA A 53 -13.75 2.77 -7.27
N ASP A 54 -14.33 3.97 -7.40
CA ASP A 54 -15.19 4.37 -8.50
C ASP A 54 -14.87 5.82 -8.89
N LEU A 55 -14.25 6.00 -10.05
CA LEU A 55 -13.80 7.32 -10.49
C LEU A 55 -14.98 8.20 -10.94
N GLU A 56 -16.00 7.61 -11.55
CA GLU A 56 -17.18 8.34 -12.07
C GLU A 56 -18.00 8.94 -10.95
N ASN A 57 -18.17 8.18 -9.86
CA ASN A 57 -18.89 8.60 -8.66
C ASN A 57 -17.97 9.20 -7.58
N GLN A 58 -16.67 9.34 -7.88
CA GLN A 58 -15.63 9.79 -6.94
C GLN A 58 -15.68 9.05 -5.59
N ARG A 59 -15.97 7.75 -5.61
CA ARG A 59 -16.04 6.92 -4.40
C ARG A 59 -14.64 6.44 -4.02
N PRO A 60 -14.12 6.76 -2.83
CA PRO A 60 -12.88 6.17 -2.34
C PRO A 60 -13.07 4.68 -1.99
N PHE A 61 -11.95 3.97 -1.83
CA PHE A 61 -11.94 2.64 -1.21
C PHE A 61 -12.32 2.67 0.27
#